data_AF-A0A1I6D201-F1
#
_entry.id   AF-A0A1I6D201-F1
#
_cell.length_a   1.000
_cell.length_b   1.000
_cell.length_c   1.000
_cell.angle_alpha   90.00
_cell.angle_beta   90.00
_cell.angle_gamma   90.00
#
_symmetry.space_group_name_H-M   'P 1'
#
loop_
_entity.id
_entity.type
_entity.pdbx_description
1 polymer ?
#
loop_
_entity_poly.entity_id
_entity_poly.type
_entity_poly.pdbx_seq_one_letter_code
_entity_poly.pdbx_strand_id
1 'polypeptide(L)'
;MTETVSGRAAGLAGFATAFLLLVFTFVAFQNDALKSLGWQGGEYAYAFIFVALGSAVLGVVLKAVAPAPWRSAGTGLILAGTLGVVVVVALIIAFVYALSNLSVP
;
A
#
# COMPACT_ATOMS: atom_id res chain seq x y z
N MET A 1 -2.98 -8.89 30.69
CA MET A 1 -1.96 -9.39 29.73
C MET A 1 -2.54 -9.77 28.37
N THR A 2 -3.77 -10.28 28.29
CA THR A 2 -4.43 -10.70 27.04
C THR A 2 -4.80 -9.56 26.09
N GLU A 3 -5.21 -8.39 26.61
CA GLU A 3 -5.61 -7.25 25.76
C GLU A 3 -4.45 -6.62 24.98
N THR A 4 -3.27 -6.51 25.57
CA THR A 4 -2.08 -5.94 24.92
C THR A 4 -1.54 -6.84 23.82
N VAL A 5 -1.62 -8.17 23.98
CA VAL A 5 -1.25 -9.14 22.94
C VAL A 5 -2.24 -9.06 21.77
N SER A 6 -3.54 -8.98 22.06
CA SER A 6 -4.59 -8.85 21.04
C SER A 6 -4.47 -7.56 20.23
N GLY A 7 -4.16 -6.43 20.88
CA GLY A 7 -3.89 -5.16 20.18
C GLY A 7 -2.63 -5.21 19.30
N ARG A 8 -1.56 -5.87 19.73
CA ARG A 8 -0.35 -6.02 18.88
C ARG A 8 -0.61 -6.90 17.67
N ALA A 9 -1.34 -8.00 17.85
CA ALA A 9 -1.71 -8.90 16.76
C ALA A 9 -2.61 -8.19 15.74
N ALA A 10 -3.61 -7.42 16.19
CA ALA A 10 -4.46 -6.63 15.30
C ALA A 10 -3.68 -5.54 14.56
N GLY A 11 -2.74 -4.85 15.23
CA GLY A 11 -1.81 -3.92 14.58
C GLY A 11 -0.98 -4.58 13.48
N LEU A 12 -0.40 -5.74 13.77
CA LEU A 12 0.37 -6.52 12.80
C LEU A 12 -0.50 -6.99 11.62
N ALA A 13 -1.72 -7.45 11.89
CA ALA A 13 -2.66 -7.87 10.83
C ALA A 13 -3.02 -6.71 9.90
N GLY A 14 -3.26 -5.51 10.45
CA GLY A 14 -3.49 -4.30 9.66
C GLY A 14 -2.30 -3.96 8.77
N PHE A 15 -1.08 -3.98 9.33
CA PHE A 15 0.14 -3.75 8.55
C PHE A 15 0.32 -4.82 7.46
N ALA A 16 0.25 -6.10 7.83
CA ALA A 16 0.45 -7.23 6.93
C ALA A 16 -0.56 -7.22 5.78
N THR A 17 -1.82 -6.87 6.03
CA THR A 17 -2.84 -6.78 4.98
C THR A 17 -2.47 -5.76 3.91
N ALA A 18 -2.17 -4.52 4.30
CA ALA A 18 -1.79 -3.48 3.35
C ALA A 18 -0.45 -3.78 2.67
N PHE A 19 0.54 -4.26 3.43
CA PHE A 19 1.85 -4.62 2.89
C PHE A 19 1.76 -5.73 1.85
N LEU A 20 1.04 -6.82 2.15
CA LEU A 20 0.87 -7.93 1.22
C LEU A 20 0.08 -7.52 -0.02
N LEU A 21 -0.94 -6.66 0.10
CA LEU A 21 -1.65 -6.14 -1.07
C LEU A 21 -0.73 -5.32 -1.99
N LEU A 22 0.14 -4.47 -1.43
CA LEU A 22 1.13 -3.73 -2.22
C LEU A 22 2.13 -4.67 -2.90
N VAL A 23 2.67 -5.65 -2.16
CA VAL A 23 3.61 -6.64 -2.69
C VAL A 23 2.96 -7.49 -3.77
N PHE A 24 1.76 -8.00 -3.55
CA PHE A 24 1.05 -8.80 -4.55
C PHE A 24 0.69 -7.98 -5.79
N THR A 25 0.35 -6.70 -5.65
CA THR A 25 0.13 -5.83 -6.80
C THR A 25 1.41 -5.67 -7.63
N PHE A 26 2.55 -5.48 -6.97
CA PHE A 26 3.84 -5.41 -7.64
C PHE A 26 4.23 -6.75 -8.31
N VAL A 27 4.05 -7.87 -7.61
CA VAL A 27 4.32 -9.20 -8.17
C VAL A 27 3.39 -9.48 -9.36
N ALA A 28 2.11 -9.11 -9.28
CA ALA A 28 1.16 -9.27 -10.36
C ALA A 28 1.57 -8.45 -11.60
N PHE A 29 2.06 -7.22 -11.40
CA PHE A 29 2.64 -6.40 -12.47
C PHE A 29 3.83 -7.09 -13.14
N GLN A 30 4.78 -7.59 -12.36
CA GLN A 30 5.99 -8.25 -12.88
C GLN A 30 5.71 -9.54 -13.68
N ASN A 31 4.57 -10.17 -13.44
CA ASN A 31 4.19 -11.43 -14.08
C ASN A 31 3.05 -11.28 -15.10
N ASP A 32 2.63 -10.05 -15.44
CA ASP A 32 1.47 -9.81 -16.30
C ASP A 32 0.23 -10.62 -15.85
N ALA A 33 0.05 -10.83 -14.54
CA ALA A 33 -0.81 -11.90 -14.00
C ALA A 33 -2.29 -11.75 -14.38
N LEU A 34 -2.75 -10.51 -14.57
CA LEU A 34 -4.13 -10.17 -14.94
C LEU A 34 -4.27 -9.79 -16.42
N LYS A 35 -3.24 -10.04 -17.25
CA LYS A 35 -3.29 -9.77 -18.70
C LYS A 35 -4.41 -10.54 -19.41
N SER A 36 -4.74 -11.74 -18.93
CA SER A 36 -5.89 -12.52 -19.41
C SER A 36 -7.24 -11.85 -19.14
N LEU A 37 -7.31 -10.96 -18.15
CA LEU A 37 -8.47 -10.13 -17.83
C LEU A 37 -8.44 -8.77 -18.56
N GLY A 38 -7.50 -8.58 -19.49
CA GLY A 38 -7.31 -7.35 -20.24
C GLY A 38 -6.41 -6.32 -19.56
N TRP A 39 -5.78 -6.66 -18.43
CA TRP A 39 -4.96 -5.69 -17.72
C TRP A 39 -3.68 -5.31 -18.47
N GLN A 40 -3.31 -4.03 -18.38
CA GLN A 40 -2.13 -3.38 -18.88
C GLN A 40 -1.30 -2.82 -17.72
N GLY A 41 -0.02 -2.51 -17.98
CA GLY A 41 0.92 -2.04 -16.96
C GLY A 41 0.41 -0.86 -16.12
N GLY A 42 -0.33 0.08 -16.74
CA GLY A 42 -0.88 1.24 -16.05
C GLY A 42 -1.91 0.90 -14.97
N GLU A 43 -2.71 -0.16 -15.14
CA GLU A 43 -3.76 -0.52 -14.18
C GLU A 43 -3.18 -1.06 -12.87
N TYR A 44 -2.06 -1.78 -12.93
CA TYR A 44 -1.32 -2.16 -11.73
C TYR A 44 -0.76 -0.96 -10.98
N ALA A 45 -0.30 0.06 -11.71
CA ALA A 45 0.17 1.30 -11.09
C ALA A 45 -0.97 2.04 -10.38
N TYR A 46 -2.15 2.15 -11.01
CA TYR A 46 -3.34 2.70 -10.37
C TYR A 46 -3.75 1.88 -9.14
N ALA A 47 -3.79 0.55 -9.25
CA ALA A 47 -4.10 -0.33 -8.13
C ALA A 47 -3.13 -0.14 -6.97
N PHE A 48 -1.82 -0.04 -7.23
CA PHE A 48 -0.82 0.20 -6.20
C PHE A 48 -1.04 1.54 -5.48
N ILE A 49 -1.31 2.61 -6.23
CA ILE A 49 -1.61 3.94 -5.68
C ILE A 49 -2.88 3.90 -4.81
N PHE A 50 -3.96 3.28 -5.31
CA PHE A 50 -5.21 3.15 -4.56
C PHE A 50 -5.06 2.28 -3.31
N VAL A 51 -4.27 1.22 -3.35
CA VAL A 51 -3.98 0.41 -2.16
C VAL A 51 -3.18 1.22 -1.15
N ALA A 52 -2.16 1.99 -1.57
CA ALA A 52 -1.35 2.80 -0.68
C ALA A 52 -2.17 3.91 0.00
N LEU A 53 -2.86 4.74 -0.80
CA LEU A 53 -3.71 5.82 -0.29
C LEU A 53 -4.91 5.29 0.48
N GLY A 54 -5.59 4.28 -0.08
CA GLY A 54 -6.75 3.64 0.53
C GLY A 54 -6.42 3.03 1.88
N SER A 55 -5.28 2.35 2.02
CA SER A 55 -4.85 1.79 3.31
C SER A 55 -4.58 2.89 4.34
N ALA A 56 -3.94 4.00 3.95
CA ALA A 56 -3.71 5.11 4.85
C ALA A 56 -5.03 5.74 5.35
N VAL A 57 -5.95 6.02 4.43
CA VAL A 57 -7.26 6.61 4.74
C VAL A 57 -8.13 5.66 5.56
N LEU A 58 -8.26 4.40 5.14
CA LEU A 58 -9.01 3.38 5.87
C LEU A 58 -8.41 3.12 7.25
N GLY A 59 -7.09 3.20 7.38
CA GLY A 59 -6.42 3.08 8.66
C GLY A 59 -6.79 4.22 9.63
N VAL A 60 -6.91 5.46 9.13
CA VAL A 60 -7.42 6.60 9.92
C VAL A 60 -8.88 6.36 10.35
N VAL A 61 -9.74 5.94 9.42
CA VAL A 61 -11.14 5.64 9.71
C VAL A 61 -11.25 4.55 10.78
N LEU A 62 -10.56 3.42 10.61
CA LEU A 62 -10.56 2.32 11.57
C LEU A 62 -10.03 2.75 12.94
N LYS A 63 -9.00 3.59 12.98
CA LYS A 63 -8.48 4.12 14.24
C LYS A 63 -9.51 5.02 14.96
N ALA A 64 -10.34 5.74 14.22
CA ALA A 64 -11.37 6.61 14.77
C ALA A 64 -12.61 5.84 15.24
N VAL A 65 -13.10 4.86 14.46
CA VAL A 65 -14.42 4.25 14.68
C VAL A 65 -14.37 2.85 15.28
N ALA A 66 -13.27 2.10 15.12
CA ALA A 66 -13.25 0.71 15.54
C ALA A 66 -13.12 0.57 17.07
N PRO A 67 -13.82 -0.42 17.67
CA PRO A 67 -13.60 -0.79 19.06
C PRO A 67 -12.21 -1.42 19.25
N ALA A 68 -11.73 -1.44 20.49
CA ALA A 68 -10.57 -2.28 20.83
C ALA A 68 -10.94 -3.76 20.60
N PRO A 69 -10.02 -4.61 20.08
CA PRO A 69 -8.60 -4.34 19.78
C PRO A 69 -8.35 -3.77 18.37
N TRP A 70 -9.35 -3.79 17.48
CA TRP A 70 -9.22 -3.49 16.04
C TRP A 70 -8.77 -2.06 15.73
N ARG A 71 -8.93 -1.13 16.67
CA ARG A 71 -8.34 0.22 16.58
C ARG A 71 -6.84 0.21 16.26
N SER A 72 -6.12 -0.77 16.79
CA SER A 72 -4.67 -0.94 16.54
C SER A 72 -4.35 -1.36 15.10
N ALA A 73 -5.24 -2.12 14.45
CA ALA A 73 -5.11 -2.49 13.03
C ALA A 73 -5.09 -1.24 12.13
N GLY A 74 -5.86 -0.22 12.50
CA GLY A 74 -5.82 1.09 11.83
C GLY A 74 -4.42 1.71 11.81
N THR A 75 -3.65 1.58 12.91
CA THR A 75 -2.25 2.07 12.96
C THR A 75 -1.35 1.28 12.02
N GLY A 76 -1.52 -0.04 11.93
CA GLY A 76 -0.77 -0.88 10.99
C GLY A 76 -1.05 -0.51 9.54
N LEU A 77 -2.33 -0.29 9.20
CA LEU A 77 -2.75 0.16 7.87
C LEU A 77 -2.19 1.54 7.51
N ILE A 78 -2.22 2.50 8.45
CA ILE A 78 -1.62 3.84 8.25
C ILE A 78 -0.13 3.71 7.93
N LEU A 79 0.62 2.91 8.72
CA LEU A 79 2.05 2.77 8.53
C LEU A 79 2.39 2.17 7.16
N ALA A 80 1.77 1.04 6.81
CA ALA A 80 1.99 0.39 5.52
C ALA A 80 1.56 1.27 4.33
N GLY A 81 0.37 1.90 4.43
CA GLY A 81 -0.12 2.80 3.40
C GLY A 81 0.78 4.02 3.19
N THR A 82 1.25 4.63 4.28
CA THR A 82 2.18 5.77 4.21
C THR A 82 3.51 5.38 3.57
N LEU A 83 4.07 4.22 3.93
CA LEU A 83 5.27 3.70 3.26
C LEU A 83 5.02 3.46 1.76
N GLY A 84 3.87 2.90 1.39
CA GLY A 84 3.45 2.77 -0.01
C GLY A 84 3.42 4.12 -0.75
N VAL A 85 2.86 5.16 -0.13
CA VAL A 85 2.83 6.52 -0.70
C VAL A 85 4.24 7.08 -0.88
N VAL A 86 5.12 6.90 0.11
CA VAL A 86 6.53 7.33 0.00
C VAL A 86 7.22 6.63 -1.17
N VAL A 87 6.99 5.34 -1.37
CA VAL A 87 7.52 4.60 -2.53
C VAL A 87 6.98 5.17 -3.83
N VAL A 88 5.68 5.46 -3.93
CA VAL A 88 5.10 6.10 -5.13
C VAL A 88 5.77 7.44 -5.42
N VAL A 89 5.94 8.30 -4.41
CA VAL A 89 6.59 9.61 -4.56
C VAL A 89 8.04 9.43 -5.04
N ALA A 90 8.78 8.50 -4.44
CA ALA A 90 10.16 8.21 -4.83
C ALA A 90 10.25 7.73 -6.29
N LEU A 91 9.33 6.87 -6.74
CA LEU A 91 9.27 6.40 -8.12
C LEU A 91 8.93 7.53 -9.11
N ILE A 92 7.99 8.42 -8.77
CA ILE A 92 7.68 9.60 -9.59
C ILE A 92 8.91 10.50 -9.72
N ILE A 93 9.61 10.77 -8.61
CA ILE A 93 10.83 11.59 -8.63
C ILE A 93 11.89 10.93 -9.52
N ALA A 94 12.12 9.62 -9.35
CA ALA A 94 13.10 8.88 -10.16
C ALA A 94 12.73 8.90 -11.65
N PHE A 95 11.44 8.76 -11.99
CA PHE A 95 10.95 8.83 -13.36
C PHE A 95 11.15 10.21 -13.98
N VAL A 96 10.75 11.28 -13.27
CA VAL A 96 10.94 12.67 -13.73
C VAL A 96 12.42 12.99 -13.88
N TYR A 97 13.25 12.54 -12.94
CA TYR A 97 14.70 12.69 -13.02
C TYR A 97 15.27 11.98 -14.25
N ALA A 98 14.88 10.72 -14.50
CA ALA A 98 15.33 9.97 -15.66
C ALA A 98 14.93 10.68 -16.97
N LEU A 99 13.67 11.14 -17.10
CA LEU A 99 13.20 11.88 -18.27
C LEU A 99 13.99 13.18 -18.48
N SER A 100 14.29 13.90 -17.40
CA SER A 100 15.03 15.17 -17.47
C SER A 100 16.48 14.98 -17.93
N ASN A 101 17.04 13.77 -17.77
CA ASN A 101 18.40 13.42 -18.18
C ASN A 101 18.46 12.60 -19.49
N LEU A 102 17.32 12.21 -20.06
CA LEU A 102 17.29 11.63 -21.40
C LEU A 102 17.67 12.73 -22.39
N SER A 103 18.90 12.65 -22.90
CA SER A 103 19.36 13.47 -24.01
C SER A 103 18.56 13.04 -25.24
N VAL A 104 17.56 13.84 -25.63
CA VAL A 104 16.83 13.62 -26.88
C VAL A 104 17.79 13.93 -28.03
N PRO A 105 18.12 12.97 -28.91
CA PRO A 105 18.88 13.25 -30.12
C PRO A 105 18.08 14.11 -31.11
#